data_AF-A0A1I4R3U8-F1
#
_entry.id   AF-A0A1I4R3U8-F1
#
_cell.length_a   1.000
_cell.length_b   1.000
_cell.length_c   1.000
_cell.angle_alpha   90.00
_cell.angle_beta   90.00
_cell.angle_gamma   90.00
#
_symmetry.space_group_name_H-M   'P 1'
#
loop_
_entity.id
_entity.type
_entity.pdbx_description
1 polymer ?
#
loop_
_entity_poly.entity_id
_entity_poly.type
_entity_poly.pdbx_seq_one_letter_code
_entity_poly.pdbx_strand_id
1 'polypeptide(L)'
;MFRGTRDYPPGKYQAVITKAGARQNAHTSDDLTNYHTTFAKQDLEAVLKVEADRVQHPSYGEDAFKTEARAVLGEYNKNSANPQSTLFEAMRDAAFGRTSPRYKRLVQDEQKVDQLYDYTPGRVDPTLATIGARVKKIDDAVYVRDAILRTVAQLRSSPVGAQNLADAKSALKYGPIRSLDNTGQIAISFGLPLSVPRRHPDFPALWLAKTWLGEHRASSAHLYQRMRELRGMSYGDYAYIEAFAE
;
A
#
# COMPACT_ATOMS: atom_id res chain seq x y z
N MET A 1 -20.91 6.18 -13.74
CA MET A 1 -21.65 6.32 -12.46
C MET A 1 -21.99 7.76 -12.11
N PHE A 2 -21.06 8.72 -12.00
CA PHE A 2 -21.40 10.11 -11.59
C PHE A 2 -21.78 11.06 -12.74
N ARG A 3 -21.87 10.56 -13.97
CA ARG A 3 -22.25 11.35 -15.15
C ARG A 3 -23.76 11.41 -15.40
N GLY A 4 -24.55 10.92 -14.44
CA GLY A 4 -26.01 10.99 -14.42
C GLY A 4 -26.69 9.90 -15.25
N THR A 5 -28.01 10.03 -15.30
CA THR A 5 -28.94 9.16 -16.02
C THR A 5 -29.90 10.02 -16.85
N ARG A 6 -30.82 9.38 -17.59
CA ARG A 6 -31.87 10.12 -18.30
C ARG A 6 -32.81 10.85 -17.34
N ASP A 7 -33.20 10.18 -16.26
CA ASP A 7 -34.15 10.71 -15.28
C ASP A 7 -33.49 11.66 -14.27
N TYR A 8 -32.19 11.49 -14.02
CA TYR A 8 -31.36 12.28 -13.13
C TYR A 8 -30.06 12.69 -13.83
N PRO A 9 -30.11 13.66 -14.76
CA PRO A 9 -28.91 14.26 -15.31
C PRO A 9 -28.06 14.91 -14.20
N PRO A 10 -26.75 15.16 -14.42
CA PRO A 10 -25.81 15.56 -13.36
C PRO A 10 -26.29 16.71 -12.48
N GLY A 11 -26.88 17.76 -13.06
CA GLY A 11 -27.39 18.91 -12.30
C GLY A 11 -28.59 18.55 -11.41
N LYS A 12 -29.51 17.71 -11.90
CA LYS A 12 -30.67 17.25 -11.12
C LYS A 12 -30.24 16.29 -10.01
N TYR A 13 -29.32 15.37 -10.31
CA TYR A 13 -28.70 14.50 -9.30
C TYR A 13 -28.06 15.32 -8.18
N GLN A 14 -27.20 16.28 -8.55
CA GLN A 14 -26.51 17.13 -7.59
C GLN A 14 -27.49 17.96 -6.74
N ALA A 15 -28.58 18.45 -7.34
CA ALA A 15 -29.60 19.19 -6.60
C ALA A 15 -30.28 18.33 -5.51
N VAL A 16 -30.55 17.05 -5.77
CA VAL A 16 -31.11 16.14 -4.76
C VAL A 16 -30.12 15.91 -3.63
N ILE A 17 -28.87 15.59 -3.95
CA ILE A 17 -27.80 15.37 -2.94
C ILE A 17 -27.58 16.63 -2.08
N THR A 18 -27.50 17.80 -2.70
CA THR A 18 -27.33 19.08 -1.99
C THR A 18 -28.53 19.40 -1.11
N LYS A 19 -29.76 19.20 -1.61
CA LYS A 19 -30.98 19.45 -0.83
C LYS A 19 -31.07 18.56 0.41
N ALA A 20 -30.63 17.30 0.30
CA ALA A 20 -30.57 16.37 1.42
C ALA A 20 -29.40 16.63 2.39
N GLY A 21 -28.55 17.63 2.12
CA GLY A 21 -27.30 17.87 2.88
C GLY A 21 -26.35 16.66 2.84
N ALA A 22 -26.48 15.82 1.81
CA ALA A 22 -25.84 14.52 1.75
C ALA A 22 -24.37 14.62 1.33
N ARG A 23 -23.53 13.77 1.92
CA ARG A 23 -22.12 13.59 1.53
C ARG A 23 -21.96 12.25 0.84
N GLN A 24 -21.45 12.25 -0.38
CA GLN A 24 -21.26 11.06 -1.19
C GLN A 24 -19.78 10.83 -1.49
N ASN A 25 -19.38 9.57 -1.59
CA ASN A 25 -18.07 9.20 -2.07
C ASN A 25 -18.11 7.78 -2.68
N ALA A 26 -17.05 7.43 -3.42
CA ALA A 26 -16.86 6.09 -3.94
C ALA A 26 -15.39 5.71 -3.96
N HIS A 27 -15.11 4.41 -3.85
CA HIS A 27 -13.78 3.86 -4.10
C HIS A 27 -13.89 2.46 -4.69
N THR A 28 -12.85 2.08 -5.43
CA THR A 28 -12.68 0.74 -5.98
C THR A 28 -11.41 0.12 -5.40
N SER A 29 -11.54 -1.11 -4.95
CA SER A 29 -10.48 -2.03 -4.53
C SER A 29 -10.38 -3.17 -5.57
N ASP A 30 -9.49 -4.12 -5.33
CA ASP A 30 -9.32 -5.29 -6.18
C ASP A 30 -10.57 -6.20 -6.20
N ASP A 31 -11.37 -6.19 -5.13
CA ASP A 31 -12.49 -7.11 -4.91
C ASP A 31 -13.85 -6.42 -4.71
N LEU A 32 -13.90 -5.09 -4.61
CA LEU A 32 -15.15 -4.37 -4.41
C LEU A 32 -15.11 -2.97 -5.00
N THR A 33 -16.26 -2.51 -5.47
CA THR A 33 -16.50 -1.09 -5.69
C THR A 33 -17.59 -0.63 -4.73
N ASN A 34 -17.25 0.33 -3.88
CA ASN A 34 -18.15 0.88 -2.88
C ASN A 34 -18.63 2.26 -3.31
N TYR A 35 -19.94 2.42 -3.41
CA TYR A 35 -20.62 3.71 -3.52
C TYR A 35 -21.40 3.93 -2.22
N HIS A 36 -21.10 5.00 -1.49
CA HIS A 36 -21.80 5.30 -0.24
C HIS A 36 -22.17 6.78 -0.15
N THR A 37 -23.30 7.01 0.50
CA THR A 37 -23.85 8.35 0.72
C THR A 37 -24.34 8.45 2.16
N THR A 38 -23.89 9.48 2.87
CA THR A 38 -24.29 9.81 4.24
C THR A 38 -25.30 10.95 4.18
N PHE A 39 -26.48 10.75 4.75
CA PHE A 39 -27.60 11.69 4.70
C PHE A 39 -28.47 11.53 5.95
N ALA A 40 -29.40 12.46 6.19
CA ALA A 40 -30.32 12.40 7.31
C ALA A 40 -31.50 11.46 7.03
N LYS A 41 -32.02 10.77 8.05
CA LYS A 41 -33.02 9.70 7.88
C LYS A 41 -34.25 10.10 7.06
N GLN A 42 -34.68 11.36 7.14
CA GLN A 42 -35.85 11.86 6.42
C GLN A 42 -35.67 11.88 4.90
N ASP A 43 -34.43 11.86 4.41
CA ASP A 43 -34.10 11.92 2.99
C ASP A 43 -33.87 10.53 2.37
N LEU A 44 -34.10 9.45 3.14
CA LEU A 44 -33.84 8.06 2.72
C LEU A 44 -34.48 7.72 1.38
N GLU A 45 -35.77 8.01 1.22
CA GLU A 45 -36.49 7.68 -0.01
C GLU A 45 -35.91 8.43 -1.22
N ALA A 46 -35.62 9.72 -1.05
CA ALA A 46 -35.09 10.57 -2.11
C ALA A 46 -33.68 10.13 -2.54
N VAL A 47 -32.79 9.87 -1.58
CA VAL A 47 -31.41 9.44 -1.87
C VAL A 47 -31.40 8.03 -2.46
N LEU A 48 -32.16 7.09 -1.88
CA LEU A 48 -32.20 5.71 -2.36
C LEU A 48 -32.72 5.61 -3.79
N LYS A 49 -33.74 6.39 -4.14
CA LYS A 49 -34.28 6.45 -5.50
C LYS A 49 -33.23 6.90 -6.51
N VAL A 50 -32.47 7.93 -6.17
CA VAL A 50 -31.43 8.49 -7.03
C VAL A 50 -30.23 7.54 -7.16
N GLU A 51 -29.82 6.91 -6.06
CA GLU A 51 -28.76 5.90 -6.08
C GLU A 51 -29.15 4.66 -6.89
N ALA A 52 -30.37 4.17 -6.72
CA ALA A 52 -30.89 3.02 -7.46
C ALA A 52 -30.94 3.29 -8.97
N ASP A 53 -31.39 4.47 -9.37
CA ASP A 53 -31.43 4.86 -10.78
C ASP A 53 -30.02 5.02 -11.36
N ARG A 54 -29.09 5.65 -10.61
CA ARG A 54 -27.69 5.83 -11.03
C ARG A 54 -26.97 4.51 -11.30
N VAL A 55 -27.31 3.47 -10.55
CA VAL A 55 -26.73 2.12 -10.71
C VAL A 55 -27.35 1.38 -11.89
N GLN A 56 -28.65 1.52 -12.10
CA GLN A 56 -29.38 0.73 -13.11
C GLN A 56 -29.41 1.38 -14.50
N HIS A 57 -29.43 2.72 -14.58
CA HIS A 57 -29.68 3.45 -15.82
C HIS A 57 -28.62 4.50 -16.15
N PRO A 58 -27.30 4.21 -16.04
CA PRO A 58 -26.28 5.19 -16.41
C PRO A 58 -26.42 5.59 -17.89
N SER A 59 -26.40 6.90 -18.14
CA SER A 59 -26.56 7.45 -19.49
C SER A 59 -25.55 8.56 -19.72
N TYR A 60 -24.51 8.28 -20.50
CA TYR A 60 -23.47 9.24 -20.85
C TYR A 60 -22.97 9.02 -22.28
N GLY A 61 -22.64 10.12 -22.97
CA GLY A 61 -22.06 10.09 -24.30
C GLY A 61 -20.54 9.92 -24.28
N GLU A 62 -19.95 9.65 -25.45
CA GLU A 62 -18.51 9.45 -25.62
C GLU A 62 -17.69 10.66 -25.15
N ASP A 63 -18.17 11.88 -25.37
CA ASP A 63 -17.47 13.10 -24.94
C ASP A 63 -17.34 13.18 -23.42
N ALA A 64 -18.43 12.88 -22.69
CA ALA A 64 -18.42 12.86 -21.23
C ALA A 64 -17.48 11.78 -20.69
N PHE A 65 -17.42 10.62 -21.37
CA PHE A 65 -16.47 9.56 -21.04
C PHE A 65 -15.01 10.00 -21.27
N LYS A 66 -14.69 10.59 -22.42
CA LYS A 66 -13.34 11.09 -22.73
C LYS A 66 -12.88 12.16 -21.73
N THR A 67 -13.78 13.06 -21.32
CA THR A 67 -13.49 14.05 -20.28
C THR A 67 -13.14 13.37 -18.95
N GLU A 68 -13.93 12.37 -18.52
CA GLU A 68 -13.67 11.64 -17.28
C GLU A 68 -12.37 10.84 -17.35
N ALA A 69 -12.11 10.14 -18.45
CA ALA A 69 -10.88 9.38 -18.63
C ALA A 69 -9.62 10.26 -18.50
N ARG A 70 -9.67 11.49 -19.04
CA ARG A 70 -8.59 12.47 -18.86
C ARG A 70 -8.47 12.96 -17.41
N ALA A 71 -9.59 13.15 -16.72
CA ALA A 71 -9.58 13.51 -15.31
C ALA A 71 -8.95 12.40 -14.44
N VAL A 72 -9.33 11.13 -14.68
CA VAL A 72 -8.74 9.95 -14.02
C VAL A 72 -7.24 9.85 -14.30
N LEU A 73 -6.81 10.05 -15.55
CA LEU A 73 -5.39 10.11 -15.89
C LEU A 73 -4.67 11.25 -15.16
N GLY A 74 -5.32 12.42 -15.05
CA GLY A 74 -4.81 13.55 -14.28
C GLY A 74 -4.66 13.24 -12.79
N GLU A 75 -5.64 12.55 -12.19
CA GLU A 75 -5.59 12.09 -10.81
C GLU A 75 -4.48 11.05 -10.59
N TYR A 76 -4.37 10.06 -11.48
CA TYR A 76 -3.27 9.10 -11.49
C TYR A 76 -1.92 9.80 -11.55
N ASN A 77 -1.73 10.72 -12.50
CA ASN A 77 -0.49 11.48 -12.65
C ASN A 77 -0.20 12.36 -11.44
N LYS A 78 -1.20 13.05 -10.88
CA LYS A 78 -1.05 13.88 -9.68
C LYS A 78 -0.65 13.06 -8.46
N ASN A 79 -1.27 11.89 -8.28
CA ASN A 79 -0.95 10.98 -7.19
C ASN A 79 0.45 10.36 -7.38
N SER A 80 0.79 9.98 -8.62
CA SER A 80 2.10 9.44 -8.98
C SER A 80 3.22 10.49 -8.97
N ALA A 81 2.91 11.78 -9.13
CA ALA A 81 3.87 12.88 -9.23
C ALA A 81 3.84 13.82 -8.02
N ASN A 82 3.31 13.39 -6.87
CA ASN A 82 3.32 14.20 -5.66
C ASN A 82 4.78 14.48 -5.24
N PRO A 83 5.30 15.72 -5.40
CA PRO A 83 6.70 16.01 -5.16
C PRO A 83 7.07 15.90 -3.68
N GLN A 84 6.09 16.05 -2.78
CA GLN A 84 6.31 15.86 -1.34
C GLN A 84 6.56 14.39 -1.02
N SER A 85 5.80 13.47 -1.63
CA SER A 85 6.02 12.02 -1.45
C SER A 85 7.43 11.62 -1.89
N THR A 86 7.85 12.04 -3.08
CA THR A 86 9.20 11.78 -3.60
C THR A 86 10.29 12.42 -2.74
N LEU A 87 10.06 13.64 -2.24
CA LEU A 87 10.98 14.32 -1.33
C LEU A 87 11.17 13.53 -0.03
N PHE A 88 10.08 13.16 0.62
CA PHE A 88 10.13 12.44 1.89
C PHE A 88 10.70 11.02 1.72
N GLU A 89 10.40 10.35 0.60
CA GLU A 89 10.98 9.05 0.24
C GLU A 89 12.51 9.16 0.06
N ALA A 90 12.98 10.10 -0.76
CA ALA A 90 14.41 10.31 -0.98
C ALA A 90 15.15 10.72 0.31
N MET A 91 14.52 11.53 1.16
CA MET A 91 15.07 11.92 2.47
C MET A 91 15.20 10.71 3.41
N ARG A 92 14.17 9.85 3.47
CA ARG A 92 14.18 8.64 4.32
C ARG A 92 15.17 7.61 3.80
N ASP A 93 15.24 7.35 2.49
CA ASP A 93 16.21 6.45 1.89
C ASP A 93 17.65 6.94 2.14
N ALA A 94 17.91 8.25 2.03
CA ALA A 94 19.21 8.82 2.38
C ALA A 94 19.60 8.64 3.86
N ALA A 95 18.61 8.52 4.76
CA ALA A 95 18.82 8.37 6.19
C ALA A 95 18.86 6.91 6.67
N PHE A 96 18.12 6.02 6.03
CA PHE A 96 17.88 4.64 6.49
C PHE A 96 18.07 3.57 5.39
N GLY A 97 18.09 3.96 4.12
CA GLY A 97 18.28 3.06 2.98
C GLY A 97 19.68 2.45 2.92
N ARG A 98 19.89 1.52 1.99
CA ARG A 98 21.10 0.66 1.93
C ARG A 98 22.40 1.43 1.79
N THR A 99 22.36 2.62 1.22
CA THR A 99 23.52 3.51 1.03
C THR A 99 23.78 4.41 2.25
N SER A 100 22.81 4.52 3.17
CA SER A 100 22.88 5.42 4.32
C SER A 100 23.99 5.01 5.31
N PRO A 101 24.61 5.98 6.00
CA PRO A 101 25.57 5.68 7.07
C PRO A 101 24.95 4.81 8.18
N ARG A 102 23.65 4.98 8.46
CA ARG A 102 22.96 4.21 9.49
C ARG A 102 22.84 2.74 9.11
N TYR A 103 22.52 2.45 7.84
CA TYR A 103 22.48 1.08 7.32
C TYR A 103 23.85 0.44 7.34
N LYS A 104 24.88 1.11 6.80
CA LYS A 104 26.26 0.61 6.79
C LYS A 104 26.72 0.22 8.19
N ARG A 105 26.56 1.13 9.15
CA ARG A 105 26.92 0.89 10.55
C ARG A 105 26.16 -0.28 11.18
N LEU A 106 24.82 -0.25 11.18
CA LEU A 106 24.03 -1.22 11.95
C LEU A 106 23.95 -2.61 11.28
N VAL A 107 23.96 -2.65 9.95
CA VAL A 107 23.75 -3.88 9.16
C VAL A 107 25.07 -4.48 8.69
N GLN A 108 26.00 -3.67 8.20
CA GLN A 108 27.25 -4.17 7.58
C GLN A 108 28.39 -4.25 8.61
N ASP A 109 28.64 -3.17 9.35
CA ASP A 109 29.80 -3.06 10.23
C ASP A 109 29.56 -3.76 11.57
N GLU A 110 28.51 -3.36 12.29
CA GLU A 110 28.18 -3.92 13.61
C GLU A 110 27.40 -5.24 13.52
N GLN A 111 26.77 -5.49 12.37
CA GLN A 111 25.97 -6.69 12.09
C GLN A 111 24.87 -6.99 13.13
N LYS A 112 24.41 -5.99 13.88
CA LYS A 112 23.36 -6.12 14.91
C LYS A 112 21.95 -6.20 14.31
N VAL A 113 21.79 -5.63 13.12
CA VAL A 113 20.53 -5.59 12.37
C VAL A 113 20.72 -6.40 11.08
N ASP A 114 19.76 -7.25 10.73
CA ASP A 114 19.77 -7.97 9.45
C ASP A 114 18.80 -7.38 8.42
N GLN A 115 17.87 -6.53 8.88
CA GLN A 115 16.94 -5.80 8.05
C GLN A 115 16.68 -4.42 8.67
N LEU A 116 17.03 -3.35 7.96
CA LEU A 116 16.66 -1.96 8.25
C LEU A 116 15.84 -1.46 7.06
N TYR A 117 14.66 -0.91 7.33
CA TYR A 117 13.76 -0.46 6.27
C TYR A 117 12.96 0.76 6.71
N ASP A 118 12.64 1.60 5.73
CA ASP A 118 11.55 2.56 5.81
C ASP A 118 10.35 2.07 4.99
N TYR A 119 9.16 2.48 5.40
CA TYR A 119 7.91 2.18 4.70
C TYR A 119 6.99 3.39 4.79
N THR A 120 6.42 3.77 3.65
CA THR A 120 5.41 4.83 3.56
C THR A 120 4.14 4.23 2.97
N PRO A 121 3.01 4.20 3.70
CA PRO A 121 1.76 3.72 3.17
C PRO A 121 1.29 4.66 2.06
N GLY A 122 0.98 4.10 0.88
CA GLY A 122 0.80 4.88 -0.34
C GLY A 122 -0.44 5.80 -0.42
N ARG A 123 -1.22 6.00 0.66
CA ARG A 123 -2.58 6.59 0.54
C ARG A 123 -3.08 7.52 1.64
N VAL A 124 -2.34 7.80 2.73
CA VAL A 124 -2.95 8.51 3.88
C VAL A 124 -2.21 9.78 4.31
N ASP A 125 -0.87 9.80 4.28
CA ASP A 125 -0.09 11.01 4.60
C ASP A 125 1.38 10.81 4.17
N PRO A 126 1.96 11.66 3.30
CA PRO A 126 3.37 11.51 2.87
C PRO A 126 4.40 11.71 4.01
N THR A 127 3.98 12.34 5.11
CA THR A 127 4.78 12.52 6.33
C THR A 127 4.69 11.33 7.28
N LEU A 128 3.66 10.49 7.16
CA LEU A 128 3.51 9.28 7.96
C LEU A 128 4.38 8.17 7.37
N ALA A 129 5.42 7.79 8.10
CA ALA A 129 6.31 6.70 7.73
C ALA A 129 6.63 5.80 8.92
N THR A 130 6.87 4.53 8.63
CA THR A 130 7.38 3.56 9.59
C THR A 130 8.86 3.34 9.30
N ILE A 131 9.71 3.50 10.32
CA ILE A 131 11.10 3.03 10.28
C ILE A 131 11.20 1.80 11.16
N GLY A 132 11.62 0.69 10.58
CA GLY A 132 11.72 -0.59 11.26
C GLY A 132 13.11 -1.19 11.14
N ALA A 133 13.53 -1.89 12.19
CA ALA A 133 14.73 -2.70 12.17
C ALA A 133 14.45 -4.06 12.79
N ARG A 134 14.99 -5.12 12.18
CA ARG A 134 15.01 -6.46 12.77
C ARG A 134 16.40 -6.71 13.35
N VAL A 135 16.43 -6.85 14.67
CA VAL A 135 17.65 -7.12 15.42
C VAL A 135 17.93 -8.62 15.44
N LYS A 136 19.20 -9.00 15.39
CA LYS A 136 19.62 -10.40 15.54
C LYS A 136 19.54 -10.89 16.98
N LYS A 137 19.74 -9.98 17.95
CA LYS A 137 19.66 -10.24 19.38
C LYS A 137 18.72 -9.22 20.03
N ILE A 138 17.85 -9.69 20.90
CA ILE A 138 16.87 -8.81 21.56
C ILE A 138 17.53 -7.74 22.43
N ASP A 139 18.69 -8.03 23.01
CA ASP A 139 19.46 -7.10 23.84
C ASP A 139 19.92 -5.85 23.06
N ASP A 140 20.04 -5.96 21.73
CA ASP A 140 20.40 -4.82 20.87
C ASP A 140 19.20 -3.92 20.53
N ALA A 141 17.96 -4.32 20.86
CA ALA A 141 16.75 -3.61 20.46
C ALA A 141 16.72 -2.16 20.95
N VAL A 142 17.09 -1.92 22.21
CA VAL A 142 17.14 -0.58 22.81
C VAL A 142 18.18 0.29 22.10
N TYR A 143 19.38 -0.27 21.88
CA TYR A 143 20.46 0.42 21.19
C TYR A 143 20.09 0.81 19.75
N VAL A 144 19.48 -0.12 19.01
CA VAL A 144 19.04 0.09 17.62
C VAL A 144 17.89 1.09 17.55
N ARG A 145 16.89 0.98 18.44
CA ARG A 145 15.80 1.96 18.58
C ARG A 145 16.37 3.36 18.79
N ASP A 146 17.29 3.52 19.72
CA ASP A 146 17.86 4.83 20.04
C ASP A 146 18.71 5.38 18.88
N ALA A 147 19.38 4.51 18.12
CA ALA A 147 20.09 4.91 16.91
C ALA A 147 19.12 5.42 15.81
N ILE A 148 17.97 4.78 15.65
CA ILE A 148 16.91 5.24 14.74
C ILE A 148 16.36 6.59 15.20
N LEU A 149 15.97 6.71 16.47
CA LEU A 149 15.41 7.93 17.05
C LEU A 149 16.39 9.11 16.96
N ARG A 150 17.69 8.88 17.18
CA ARG A 150 18.72 9.90 16.99
C ARG A 150 18.82 10.36 15.54
N THR A 151 18.73 9.45 14.56
CA THR A 151 18.68 9.85 13.14
C THR A 151 17.45 10.69 12.85
N VAL A 152 16.26 10.28 13.32
CA VAL A 152 15.02 11.06 13.14
C VAL A 152 15.14 12.44 13.77
N ALA A 153 15.70 12.52 14.99
CA ALA A 153 15.94 13.80 15.65
C ALA A 153 16.91 14.69 14.86
N GLN A 154 17.97 14.12 14.30
CA GLN A 154 18.94 14.85 13.48
C GLN A 154 18.31 15.42 12.19
N LEU A 155 17.41 14.68 11.55
CA LEU A 155 16.69 15.14 10.36
C LEU A 155 15.81 16.38 10.63
N ARG A 156 15.47 16.67 11.89
CA ARG A 156 14.72 17.89 12.26
C ARG A 156 15.56 19.16 12.19
N SER A 157 16.86 19.05 12.38
CA SER A 157 17.77 20.20 12.53
C SER A 157 18.88 20.24 11.49
N SER A 158 19.08 19.16 10.73
CA SER A 158 20.20 19.05 9.80
C SER A 158 19.77 18.30 8.53
N PRO A 159 20.04 18.87 7.34
CA PRO A 159 19.77 18.18 6.09
C PRO A 159 20.68 16.95 5.96
N VAL A 160 20.23 15.96 5.21
CA VAL A 160 21.09 14.85 4.79
C VAL A 160 22.25 15.37 3.95
N GLY A 161 23.44 14.80 4.13
CA GLY A 161 24.62 15.20 3.37
C GLY A 161 24.40 15.05 1.86
N ALA A 162 24.92 16.00 1.07
CA ALA A 162 24.70 16.05 -0.38
C ALA A 162 25.12 14.74 -1.09
N GLN A 163 26.22 14.12 -0.67
CA GLN A 163 26.66 12.84 -1.19
C GLN A 163 25.70 11.70 -0.84
N ASN A 164 25.26 11.62 0.41
CA ASN A 164 24.30 10.58 0.84
C ASN A 164 22.99 10.70 0.07
N LEU A 165 22.52 11.93 -0.19
CA LEU A 165 21.34 12.18 -1.00
C LEU A 165 21.54 11.80 -2.47
N ALA A 166 22.71 12.08 -3.05
CA ALA A 166 23.03 11.67 -4.41
C ALA A 166 23.06 10.14 -4.55
N ASP A 167 23.67 9.45 -3.57
CA ASP A 167 23.74 7.99 -3.52
C ASP A 167 22.33 7.38 -3.39
N ALA A 168 21.49 7.93 -2.51
CA ALA A 168 20.08 7.52 -2.35
C ALA A 168 19.28 7.71 -3.65
N LYS A 169 19.37 8.89 -4.28
CA LYS A 169 18.70 9.16 -5.56
C LYS A 169 19.15 8.19 -6.66
N SER A 170 20.44 7.88 -6.72
CA SER A 170 20.98 6.89 -7.65
C SER A 170 20.45 5.48 -7.34
N ALA A 171 20.42 5.09 -6.06
CA ALA A 171 19.89 3.80 -5.63
C ALA A 171 18.40 3.65 -5.96
N LEU A 172 17.59 4.68 -5.73
CA LEU A 172 16.16 4.68 -6.08
C LEU A 172 15.94 4.62 -7.59
N LYS A 173 16.70 5.42 -8.36
CA LYS A 173 16.55 5.48 -9.83
C LYS A 173 16.96 4.18 -10.54
N TYR A 174 18.08 3.59 -10.11
CA TYR A 174 18.65 2.41 -10.78
C TYR A 174 18.39 1.10 -10.04
N GLY A 175 17.83 1.13 -8.84
CA GLY A 175 17.52 -0.03 -8.02
C GLY A 175 16.63 -1.05 -8.73
N PRO A 176 15.51 -0.64 -9.35
CA PRO A 176 14.66 -1.55 -10.13
C PRO A 176 15.43 -2.22 -11.27
N ILE A 177 16.24 -1.48 -12.03
CA ILE A 177 17.03 -2.02 -13.12
C ILE A 177 18.06 -3.04 -12.60
N ARG A 178 18.76 -2.71 -11.50
CA ARG A 178 19.70 -3.65 -10.84
C ARG A 178 19.00 -4.89 -10.27
N SER A 179 17.74 -4.80 -9.84
CA SER A 179 16.99 -5.97 -9.41
C SER A 179 16.58 -6.88 -10.57
N LEU A 180 16.43 -6.33 -11.78
CA LEU A 180 16.12 -7.10 -12.99
C LEU A 180 17.36 -7.84 -13.53
N ASP A 181 18.56 -7.29 -13.31
CA ASP A 181 19.84 -7.91 -13.71
C ASP A 181 20.45 -8.84 -12.63
N ASN A 182 19.70 -9.15 -11.58
CA ASN A 182 20.12 -10.00 -10.46
C ASN A 182 19.45 -11.38 -10.52
N THR A 183 20.22 -12.46 -10.64
CA THR A 183 19.74 -13.85 -10.56
C THR A 183 19.21 -14.27 -9.17
N GLY A 184 19.41 -13.44 -8.15
CA GLY A 184 19.02 -13.65 -6.75
C GLY A 184 17.63 -13.15 -6.35
N GLN A 185 16.82 -12.62 -7.26
CA GLN A 185 15.40 -12.30 -7.02
C GLN A 185 14.49 -12.95 -8.07
N ILE A 186 14.64 -14.25 -8.27
CA ILE A 186 13.62 -15.04 -8.98
C ILE A 186 12.44 -15.21 -8.02
N ALA A 187 11.35 -14.48 -8.28
CA ALA A 187 10.08 -14.73 -7.60
C ALA A 187 9.44 -15.98 -8.24
N ILE A 188 9.22 -17.02 -7.43
CA ILE A 188 8.49 -18.21 -7.84
C ILE A 188 7.16 -18.21 -7.09
N SER A 189 6.05 -18.24 -7.82
CA SER A 189 4.71 -18.36 -7.27
C SER A 189 4.11 -19.70 -7.69
N PHE A 190 3.53 -20.42 -6.73
CA PHE A 190 2.76 -21.63 -6.98
C PHE A 190 1.35 -21.43 -6.44
N GLY A 191 0.36 -21.61 -7.30
CA GLY A 191 -1.06 -21.54 -6.94
C GLY A 191 -1.74 -22.87 -7.21
N LEU A 192 -2.59 -23.29 -6.29
CA LEU A 192 -3.49 -24.43 -6.48
C LEU A 192 -4.93 -23.93 -6.38
N PRO A 193 -5.83 -24.33 -7.29
CA PRO A 193 -7.23 -24.03 -7.13
C PRO A 193 -7.76 -24.74 -5.88
N LEU A 194 -8.43 -23.99 -5.00
CA LEU A 194 -9.11 -24.53 -3.83
C LEU A 194 -10.60 -24.63 -4.13
N SER A 195 -11.21 -25.79 -3.83
CA SER A 195 -12.65 -26.00 -3.98
C SER A 195 -13.48 -25.39 -2.84
N VAL A 196 -12.82 -24.72 -1.88
CA VAL A 196 -13.41 -24.20 -0.65
C VAL A 196 -13.61 -22.68 -0.79
N PRO A 197 -14.82 -22.21 -1.12
CA PRO A 197 -15.11 -20.78 -1.21
C PRO A 197 -15.17 -20.14 0.19
N ARG A 198 -15.15 -18.79 0.25
CA ARG A 198 -15.16 -18.02 1.51
C ARG A 198 -16.31 -18.35 2.46
N ARG A 199 -17.47 -18.73 1.92
CA ARG A 199 -18.68 -19.12 2.67
C ARG A 199 -18.65 -20.55 3.21
N HIS A 200 -17.67 -21.35 2.81
CA HIS A 200 -17.60 -22.76 3.21
C HIS A 200 -17.21 -22.88 4.70
N PRO A 201 -17.81 -23.81 5.46
CA PRO A 201 -17.46 -24.04 6.88
C PRO A 201 -15.97 -24.31 7.13
N ASP A 202 -15.26 -24.86 6.15
CA ASP A 202 -13.83 -25.17 6.23
C ASP A 202 -12.91 -23.99 5.85
N PHE A 203 -13.45 -22.86 5.39
CA PHE A 203 -12.64 -21.69 5.05
C PHE A 203 -11.78 -21.18 6.23
N PRO A 204 -12.24 -21.17 7.50
CA PRO A 204 -11.39 -20.85 8.65
C PRO A 204 -10.20 -21.82 8.83
N ALA A 205 -10.36 -23.09 8.45
CA ALA A 205 -9.27 -24.07 8.51
C ALA A 205 -8.18 -23.75 7.49
N LEU A 206 -8.55 -23.25 6.30
CA LEU A 206 -7.58 -22.73 5.33
C LEU A 206 -6.80 -21.54 5.90
N TRP A 207 -7.46 -20.63 6.62
CA TRP A 207 -6.78 -19.51 7.28
C TRP A 207 -5.70 -19.98 8.26
N LEU A 208 -5.99 -21.00 9.07
CA LEU A 208 -4.99 -21.61 9.97
C LEU A 208 -3.83 -22.23 9.19
N ALA A 209 -4.11 -22.94 8.09
CA ALA A 209 -3.08 -23.53 7.24
C ALA A 209 -2.19 -22.45 6.60
N LYS A 210 -2.77 -21.35 6.11
CA LYS A 210 -2.06 -20.17 5.59
C LYS A 210 -1.17 -19.54 6.67
N THR A 211 -1.69 -19.31 7.87
CA THR A 211 -0.91 -18.75 8.98
C THR A 211 0.24 -19.68 9.39
N TRP A 212 0.03 -20.99 9.38
CA TRP A 212 1.08 -21.98 9.64
C TRP A 212 2.16 -22.00 8.56
N LEU A 213 1.77 -21.95 7.27
CA LEU A 213 2.70 -21.91 6.13
C LEU A 213 3.58 -20.67 6.20
N GLY A 214 2.97 -19.49 6.32
CA GLY A 214 3.68 -18.24 6.55
C GLY A 214 3.10 -17.05 5.82
N GLU A 215 2.68 -16.07 6.60
CA GLU A 215 2.26 -14.76 6.11
C GLU A 215 3.45 -13.81 6.01
N HIS A 216 3.24 -12.62 5.45
CA HIS A 216 4.30 -11.64 5.26
C HIS A 216 5.09 -11.36 6.55
N ARG A 217 6.34 -11.84 6.59
CA ARG A 217 7.31 -11.69 7.69
C ARG A 217 6.92 -12.42 8.99
N ALA A 218 6.13 -13.49 8.92
CA ALA A 218 5.81 -14.33 10.07
C ALA A 218 7.01 -15.20 10.46
N SER A 219 7.89 -14.70 11.33
CA SER A 219 9.14 -15.40 11.68
C SER A 219 8.95 -16.75 12.37
N SER A 220 7.78 -17.01 12.96
CA SER A 220 7.43 -18.30 13.56
C SER A 220 6.84 -19.31 12.58
N ALA A 221 6.60 -18.94 11.32
CA ALA A 221 5.91 -19.79 10.36
C ALA A 221 6.82 -20.83 9.70
N HIS A 222 6.20 -21.87 9.16
CA HIS A 222 6.91 -23.04 8.65
C HIS A 222 7.85 -22.71 7.49
N LEU A 223 7.36 -22.00 6.46
CA LEU A 223 8.19 -21.64 5.31
C LEU A 223 9.31 -20.70 5.71
N TYR A 224 9.06 -19.78 6.64
CA TYR A 224 10.07 -18.84 7.11
C TYR A 224 11.21 -19.60 7.80
N GLN A 225 10.88 -20.54 8.70
CA GLN A 225 11.87 -21.36 9.38
C GLN A 225 12.66 -22.25 8.41
N ARG A 226 11.99 -22.85 7.42
CA ARG A 226 12.61 -23.83 6.51
C ARG A 226 13.41 -23.17 5.39
N MET A 227 12.83 -22.19 4.70
CA MET A 227 13.41 -21.59 3.51
C MET A 227 14.37 -20.46 3.85
N ARG A 228 14.04 -19.65 4.87
CA ARG A 228 14.85 -18.49 5.26
C ARG A 228 15.84 -18.81 6.35
N GLU A 229 15.41 -19.28 7.52
CA GLU A 229 16.31 -19.49 8.66
C GLU A 229 17.28 -20.67 8.45
N LEU A 230 16.77 -21.84 8.09
CA LEU A 230 17.62 -23.04 7.98
C LEU A 230 18.42 -23.12 6.68
N ARG A 231 17.86 -22.61 5.56
CA ARG A 231 18.41 -22.85 4.22
C ARG A 231 18.96 -21.61 3.54
N GLY A 232 18.63 -20.41 4.02
CA GLY A 232 19.07 -19.15 3.39
C GLY A 232 18.66 -18.99 1.92
N MET A 233 17.60 -19.70 1.48
CA MET A 233 17.19 -19.79 0.08
C MET A 233 16.28 -18.65 -0.36
N SER A 234 15.50 -18.07 0.55
CA SER A 234 14.59 -16.97 0.24
C SER A 234 14.60 -15.88 1.31
N TYR A 235 14.48 -14.63 0.88
CA TYR A 235 14.27 -13.47 1.75
C TYR A 235 12.77 -13.18 1.99
N GLY A 236 11.90 -13.68 1.12
CA GLY A 236 10.46 -13.47 1.16
C GLY A 236 9.72 -14.74 0.76
N ASP A 237 9.11 -15.40 1.74
CA ASP A 237 8.27 -16.58 1.58
C ASP A 237 6.88 -16.26 2.12
N TYR A 238 5.86 -16.49 1.29
CA TYR A 238 4.50 -16.05 1.57
C TYR A 238 3.48 -17.07 1.08
N ALA A 239 2.48 -17.33 1.91
CA ALA A 239 1.26 -18.02 1.55
C ALA A 239 0.09 -17.04 1.61
N TYR A 240 -0.74 -17.07 0.56
CA TYR A 240 -1.97 -16.28 0.46
C TYR A 240 -3.13 -17.22 0.11
N ILE A 241 -4.34 -16.84 0.54
CA ILE A 241 -5.58 -17.42 0.03
C ILE A 241 -6.27 -16.30 -0.72
N GLU A 242 -6.34 -16.42 -2.04
CA GLU A 242 -7.18 -15.55 -2.84
C GLU A 242 -8.62 -16.02 -2.69
N ALA A 243 -9.44 -15.22 -2.01
CA ALA A 243 -10.83 -15.53 -1.74
C ALA A 243 -11.69 -14.41 -2.33
N PHE A 244 -12.02 -14.55 -3.61
CA PHE A 244 -12.99 -13.68 -4.27
C PHE A 244 -14.38 -13.92 -3.66
N ALA A 245 -15.13 -12.84 -3.43
CA ALA A 245 -16.52 -12.96 -3.03
C ALA A 245 -17.32 -13.52 -4.23
N GLU A 246 -17.77 -14.77 -4.12
CA GLU A 246 -18.95 -15.23 -4.86
C GLU A 246 -20.21 -14.85 -4.10
#